data_AF-A0A0A0AC26-F1
#
_entry.id   AF-A0A0A0AC26-F1
#
_cell.length_a   1.000
_cell.length_b   1.000
_cell.length_c   1.000
_cell.angle_alpha   90.00
_cell.angle_beta   90.00
_cell.angle_gamma   90.00
#
_symmetry.space_group_name_H-M   'P 1'
#
loop_
_entity.id
_entity.type
_entity.pdbx_description
1 polymer ?
#
loop_
_entity_poly.entity_id
_entity_poly.type
_entity_poly.pdbx_seq_one_letter_code
_entity_poly.pdbx_strand_id
1 'polypeptide(L)'
;LQLDFWLSPRGLGQPVDIRVPFPSLQPLKAHLEANGISYSIMIEDVQVSGGRGEVDDEQMEMLRSRRGLPLSTNTFDYATYHNLDEV
;
A
#
# COMPACT_ATOMS: atom_id res chain seq x y z
N LEU A 1 11.85 15.38 -3.71
CA LEU A 1 11.10 14.45 -2.82
C LEU A 1 9.85 14.05 -3.60
N GLN A 2 9.72 12.79 -4.00
CA GLN A 2 8.50 12.26 -4.61
C GLN A 2 7.71 11.63 -3.45
N LEU A 3 6.76 12.36 -2.87
CA LEU A 3 5.99 11.90 -1.72
C LEU A 3 4.59 11.53 -2.19
N ASP A 4 4.11 10.35 -1.77
CA ASP A 4 2.78 9.85 -2.11
C ASP A 4 1.86 10.01 -0.90
N PHE A 5 0.83 10.84 -0.99
CA PHE A 5 -0.13 11.05 0.10
C PHE A 5 -1.23 9.99 0.06
N TRP A 6 -1.22 9.09 1.05
CA TRP A 6 -2.27 8.08 1.22
C TRP A 6 -3.50 8.67 1.90
N LEU A 7 -3.28 9.57 2.86
CA LEU A 7 -4.32 10.38 3.48
C LEU A 7 -3.97 11.86 3.31
N SER A 8 -4.67 12.54 2.41
CA SER A 8 -4.44 13.96 2.15
C SER A 8 -4.81 14.83 3.36
N PRO A 9 -4.16 16.01 3.52
CA PRO A 9 -4.54 16.97 4.55
C PRO A 9 -6.01 17.40 4.42
N ARG A 10 -6.76 17.27 5.52
CA ARG A 10 -8.21 17.55 5.57
C ARG A 10 -8.58 18.67 6.54
N GLY A 11 -7.64 19.09 7.40
CA GLY A 11 -7.85 20.17 8.36
C GLY A 11 -6.77 20.20 9.42
N LEU A 12 -6.78 21.24 10.26
CA LEU A 12 -5.85 21.38 11.38
C LEU A 12 -6.08 20.26 12.40
N GLY A 13 -4.99 19.68 12.90
CA GLY A 13 -5.03 18.59 13.89
C GLY A 13 -5.48 17.23 13.35
N GLN A 14 -5.77 17.10 12.04
CA GLN A 14 -6.04 15.81 11.42
C GLN A 14 -4.73 15.14 10.97
N PRO A 15 -4.63 13.80 11.08
CA PRO A 15 -3.45 13.07 10.63
C PRO A 15 -3.30 13.16 9.11
N VAL A 16 -2.05 13.00 8.67
CA VAL A 16 -1.66 12.94 7.26
C VAL A 16 -0.80 11.70 7.10
N ASP A 17 -1.17 10.83 6.17
CA ASP A 17 -0.46 9.58 5.90
C ASP A 17 0.28 9.70 4.57
N ILE A 18 1.59 9.44 4.60
CA ILE A 18 2.47 9.66 3.45
C ILE A 18 3.35 8.42 3.29
N ARG A 19 3.37 7.86 2.08
CA ARG A 19 4.42 6.93 1.66
C ARG A 19 5.64 7.72 1.21
N VAL A 20 6.77 7.34 1.79
CA VAL A 20 8.06 8.02 1.59
C VAL A 20 9.01 7.05 0.90
N PRO A 21 9.51 7.37 -0.31
CA PRO A 21 10.54 6.56 -0.94
C PRO A 21 11.81 6.53 -0.09
N PHE A 22 12.49 5.38 -0.05
CA PHE A 22 13.69 5.18 0.77
C PHE A 22 14.74 6.31 0.64
N PRO A 23 15.08 6.82 -0.56
CA PRO A 23 16.05 7.91 -0.70
C PRO A 23 15.62 9.23 -0.03
N SER A 24 14.32 9.40 0.19
CA SER A 24 13.71 10.61 0.78
C SER A 24 13.46 10.49 2.29
N LEU A 25 13.69 9.31 2.90
CA LEU A 25 13.33 9.05 4.29
C LEU A 25 14.13 9.90 5.28
N GLN A 26 15.46 9.92 5.16
CA GLN A 26 16.33 10.66 6.08
C GLN A 26 16.13 12.18 6.01
N PRO A 27 16.10 12.81 4.81
CA PRO A 27 15.81 14.24 4.71
C PRO A 27 14.45 14.63 5.28
N LEU A 28 13.42 13.78 5.10
CA LEU A 28 12.08 14.06 5.61
C LEU A 28 12.03 13.96 7.14
N LYS A 29 12.63 12.93 7.74
CA LYS A 29 12.69 12.79 9.21
C LYS A 29 13.37 14.00 9.85
N ALA A 30 14.53 14.40 9.32
CA ALA A 30 15.24 15.60 9.80
C ALA A 30 14.38 16.87 9.67
N HIS A 31 13.61 17.01 8.59
CA HIS A 31 12.69 18.14 8.42
C HIS A 31 11.54 18.12 9.44
N LEU A 32 10.93 16.96 9.70
CA LEU A 32 9.85 16.83 10.69
C LEU A 32 10.35 17.18 12.10
N GLU A 33 11.53 16.66 12.47
CA GLU A 33 12.16 16.90 13.76
C GLU A 33 12.54 18.37 13.95
N ALA A 34 13.14 19.01 12.93
CA ALA A 34 13.51 20.43 12.98
C ALA A 34 12.30 21.37 13.13
N ASN A 35 11.13 20.96 12.66
CA ASN A 35 9.88 21.73 12.77
C ASN A 35 9.00 21.31 13.97
N GLY A 36 9.46 20.38 14.81
CA GLY A 36 8.70 19.88 15.96
C GLY A 36 7.43 19.12 15.57
N ILE A 37 7.38 18.56 14.37
CA ILE A 37 6.25 17.79 13.87
C ILE A 37 6.38 16.35 14.36
N SER A 38 5.46 15.92 15.21
CA SER A 38 5.41 14.53 15.68
C SER A 38 4.98 13.60 14.54
N TYR A 39 5.61 12.43 14.46
CA TYR A 39 5.28 11.40 13.49
C TYR A 39 5.39 10.01 14.10
N SER A 40 4.72 9.05 13.48
CA SER A 40 4.83 7.62 13.79
C SER A 40 4.95 6.82 12.50
N ILE A 41 5.71 5.73 12.53
CA ILE A 41 5.84 4.82 11.39
C ILE A 41 4.72 3.79 11.52
N MET A 42 3.71 3.87 10.64
CA MET A 42 2.61 2.89 10.60
C MET A 42 3.02 1.63 9.85
N ILE A 43 3.80 1.80 8.78
CA ILE A 43 4.29 0.74 7.92
C ILE A 43 5.79 0.99 7.73
N GLU A 44 6.62 0.08 8.22
CA GLU A 44 8.09 0.22 8.17
C GLU A 44 8.62 0.09 6.76
N ASP A 45 8.11 -0.88 6.01
CA ASP A 45 8.49 -1.11 4.62
C ASP A 45 7.26 -1.53 3.81
N VAL A 46 6.82 -0.65 2.91
CA VAL A 46 5.72 -0.92 1.97
C VAL A 46 6.09 -2.02 0.97
N GLN A 47 7.39 -2.31 0.78
CA GLN A 47 7.87 -3.47 0.02
C GLN A 47 8.04 -4.71 0.87
N VAL A 48 7.75 -4.68 2.18
CA VAL A 48 7.60 -5.87 3.03
C VAL A 48 6.12 -6.10 3.32
N SER A 49 5.38 -5.05 3.68
CA SER A 49 3.91 -5.04 3.82
C SER A 49 3.14 -4.98 2.49
N GLY A 50 3.88 -4.93 1.39
CA GLY A 50 3.46 -5.13 0.01
C GLY A 50 4.59 -5.90 -0.67
N GLY A 51 4.91 -7.04 -0.08
CA GLY A 51 6.21 -7.69 -0.06
C GLY A 51 6.96 -7.99 -1.37
N ARG A 52 8.29 -7.95 -1.28
CA ARG A 52 9.15 -8.98 -1.90
C ARG A 52 8.96 -10.38 -1.25
N GLY A 53 8.02 -10.50 -0.30
CA GLY A 53 7.48 -11.75 0.23
C GLY A 53 5.95 -11.77 0.15
N GLU A 54 5.26 -10.76 0.69
CA GLU A 54 3.79 -10.65 0.69
C GLU A 54 3.14 -10.18 -0.62
N VAL A 55 3.66 -9.24 -1.44
CA VAL A 55 3.12 -8.96 -2.80
C VAL A 55 3.40 -10.12 -3.73
N ASP A 56 4.49 -10.87 -3.49
CA ASP A 56 4.69 -12.16 -4.13
C ASP A 56 3.67 -13.20 -3.64
N ASP A 57 3.29 -13.23 -2.35
CA ASP A 57 2.24 -14.11 -1.84
C ASP A 57 0.84 -13.71 -2.31
N GLU A 58 0.49 -12.42 -2.35
CA GLU A 58 -0.72 -11.84 -2.94
C GLU A 58 -0.81 -12.22 -4.42
N GLN A 59 0.26 -11.95 -5.19
CA GLN A 59 0.31 -12.32 -6.59
C GLN A 59 0.30 -13.83 -6.78
N MET A 60 0.92 -14.59 -5.88
CA MET A 60 0.89 -16.04 -5.91
C MET A 60 -0.49 -16.58 -5.53
N GLU A 61 -1.23 -15.91 -4.64
CA GLU A 61 -2.60 -16.22 -4.29
C GLU A 61 -3.54 -15.92 -5.46
N MET A 62 -3.37 -14.78 -6.14
CA MET A 62 -4.04 -14.48 -7.42
C MET A 62 -3.72 -15.52 -8.52
N LEU A 63 -2.47 -15.97 -8.60
CA LEU A 63 -2.07 -17.04 -9.52
C LEU A 63 -2.65 -18.41 -9.13
N ARG A 64 -2.89 -18.67 -7.84
CA ARG A 64 -3.53 -19.88 -7.33
C ARG A 64 -5.05 -19.87 -7.53
N SER A 65 -5.71 -18.74 -7.35
CA SER A 65 -7.15 -18.55 -7.58
C SER A 65 -7.51 -18.55 -9.07
N ARG A 66 -6.54 -18.29 -9.95
CA ARG A 66 -6.63 -18.39 -11.42
C ARG A 66 -6.99 -19.77 -12.00
N ARG A 67 -7.26 -20.79 -11.18
CA ARG A 67 -7.68 -22.14 -11.63
C ARG A 67 -9.13 -22.13 -12.09
N GLY A 68 -9.36 -21.55 -13.26
CA GLY A 68 -10.63 -21.52 -13.95
C GLY A 68 -11.17 -20.10 -14.04
N LEU A 69 -11.37 -19.61 -15.26
CA LEU A 69 -12.16 -18.40 -15.49
C LEU A 69 -13.56 -18.66 -14.92
N PRO A 70 -14.06 -17.82 -14.00
CA PRO A 70 -15.43 -17.93 -13.53
C PRO A 70 -16.36 -17.69 -14.74
N LEU A 71 -16.94 -18.77 -15.25
CA LEU A 71 -17.83 -18.76 -16.43
C LEU A 71 -19.17 -18.06 -16.16
N SER A 72 -19.43 -17.68 -14.91
CA SER A 72 -20.67 -17.06 -14.43
C SER A 72 -20.45 -16.32 -13.10
N THR A 73 -21.27 -15.31 -12.82
CA THR A 73 -21.34 -14.57 -11.54
C THR A 73 -21.62 -15.47 -10.34
N ASN A 74 -22.24 -16.63 -10.56
CA ASN A 74 -22.55 -17.57 -9.48
C ASN A 74 -21.32 -18.36 -8.99
N THR A 75 -20.23 -18.36 -9.76
CA THR A 75 -18.99 -19.11 -9.46
C THR A 75 -17.80 -18.19 -9.23
N PHE A 76 -18.01 -16.87 -9.24
CA PHE A 76 -16.97 -15.88 -9.04
C PHE A 76 -16.62 -15.75 -7.55
N ASP A 77 -15.33 -15.73 -7.22
CA ASP A 77 -14.86 -15.63 -5.84
C ASP A 77 -14.60 -14.18 -5.42
N TYR A 78 -15.64 -13.54 -4.90
CA TYR A 78 -15.58 -12.15 -4.41
C TYR A 78 -14.66 -11.94 -3.19
N ALA A 79 -14.14 -13.01 -2.57
CA ALA A 79 -13.22 -12.90 -1.45
C ALA A 79 -11.76 -12.74 -1.88
N THR A 80 -11.46 -12.81 -3.18
CA THR A 80 -10.09 -12.74 -3.70
C THR A 80 -9.88 -11.57 -4.68
N TYR A 81 -8.62 -11.18 -4.86
CA TYR A 81 -8.25 -10.20 -5.88
C TYR A 81 -8.28 -10.83 -7.27
N HIS A 82 -8.77 -10.06 -8.24
CA HIS A 82 -8.94 -10.47 -9.64
C HIS A 82 -8.24 -9.51 -10.59
N ASN A 83 -7.80 -10.05 -11.72
CA ASN A 83 -7.22 -9.26 -12.79
C ASN A 83 -8.32 -8.52 -13.57
N LEU A 84 -7.95 -7.46 -14.28
CA LEU A 84 -8.90 -6.71 -15.11
C LEU A 84 -9.54 -7.57 -16.20
N ASP A 85 -8.82 -8.56 -16.74
CA ASP A 85 -9.37 -9.49 -17.75
C ASP A 85 -10.42 -10.47 -17.17
N GLU A 86 -10.51 -10.60 -15.84
CA GLU A 86 -11.44 -11.49 -15.14
C GLU A 86 -12.75 -10.80 -14.74
N VAL A 87 -12.85 -9.47 -14.91
CA VAL A 87 -13.97 -8.60 -14.47
C VAL A 87 -14.68 -7.93 -15.63
#